data_AF-A0A838TLR6-F1
#
_entry.id   AF-A0A838TLR6-F1
#
_cell.length_a   1.000
_cell.length_b   1.000
_cell.length_c   1.000
_cell.angle_alpha   90.00
_cell.angle_beta   90.00
_cell.angle_gamma   90.00
#
_symmetry.space_group_name_H-M   'P 1'
#
loop_
_entity.id
_entity.type
_entity.pdbx_description
1 polymer ?
#
loop_
_entity_poly.entity_id
_entity_poly.type
_entity_poly.pdbx_seq_one_letter_code
_entity_poly.pdbx_strand_id
1 'polypeptide(L)'
;TRYAGWKALQKLEYVDELMRSLVANPPRHLPDYRVADYDCLNQKLKTYYVRKRKLYEDTYPDFYDTDLRQLFGASPGPGRITATAYLRRRRRRLLNSVCQWTNEKKFRVNKLLNRLIDRCDQLDLNVLNDDPQQDFRVTSFITTLVMNYLFTGKFKRTK
;
A
#
# COMPACT_ATOMS: atom_id res chain seq x y z
N THR A 1 32.74 2.52 41.59
CA THR A 1 33.00 2.81 40.16
C THR A 1 32.15 1.93 39.24
N ARG A 2 30.82 2.02 39.31
CA ARG A 2 29.91 1.13 38.54
C ARG A 2 29.68 1.54 37.08
N TYR A 3 30.10 2.75 36.67
CA TYR A 3 29.85 3.32 35.32
C TYR A 3 31.11 3.84 34.63
N ALA A 4 32.30 3.49 35.13
CA ALA A 4 33.56 3.94 34.57
C ALA A 4 33.74 3.39 33.14
N GLY A 5 34.05 4.27 32.18
CA GLY A 5 34.21 3.94 30.76
C GLY A 5 32.92 3.98 29.92
N TRP A 6 31.75 4.20 30.53
CA TRP A 6 30.48 4.32 29.81
C TRP A 6 30.13 5.80 29.62
N LYS A 7 29.55 6.16 28.47
CA LYS A 7 29.01 7.52 28.21
C LYS A 7 27.94 7.96 29.22
N ALA A 8 27.41 7.02 30.00
CA ALA A 8 26.50 7.28 31.11
C ALA A 8 27.14 8.12 32.21
N LEU A 9 28.45 7.98 32.48
CA LEU A 9 29.15 8.77 33.50
C LEU A 9 29.12 10.26 33.17
N GLN A 10 29.44 10.61 31.92
CA GLN A 10 29.39 12.00 31.42
C GLN A 10 27.98 12.60 31.54
N LYS A 11 26.95 11.79 31.29
CA LYS A 11 25.56 12.23 31.48
C LYS A 11 25.23 12.50 32.95
N LEU A 12 25.72 11.66 33.87
CA LEU A 12 25.48 11.83 35.30
C LEU A 12 26.19 13.07 35.85
N GLU A 13 27.44 13.30 35.44
CA GLU A 13 28.20 14.50 35.79
C GLU A 13 27.51 15.76 35.26
N TYR A 14 27.07 15.74 34.00
CA TYR A 14 26.32 16.84 33.40
C TYR A 14 25.00 17.13 34.14
N VAL A 15 24.25 16.09 34.52
CA VAL A 15 23.00 16.26 35.27
C VAL A 15 23.26 16.82 36.66
N ASP A 16 24.32 16.39 37.34
CA ASP A 16 24.68 16.92 38.66
C ASP A 16 25.07 18.41 38.57
N GLU A 17 25.90 18.79 37.60
CA GLU A 17 26.25 20.19 37.34
C GLU A 17 25.02 21.04 36.99
N LEU A 18 24.16 20.53 36.12
CA LEU A 18 22.90 21.18 35.74
C LEU A 18 22.00 21.39 36.95
N MET A 19 21.80 20.36 37.78
CA MET A 19 20.94 20.46 38.96
C MET A 19 21.49 21.46 39.97
N ARG A 20 22.81 21.51 40.17
CA ARG A 20 23.46 22.53 41.02
C ARG A 20 23.22 23.95 40.52
N SER A 21 23.27 24.18 39.22
CA SER A 21 23.00 25.49 38.61
C SER A 21 21.53 25.95 38.78
N LEU A 22 20.61 25.00 38.98
CA LEU A 22 19.17 25.26 39.10
C LEU A 22 18.70 25.43 40.55
N VAL A 23 19.53 25.14 41.57
CA VAL A 23 19.14 25.22 42.99
C VAL A 23 18.60 26.61 43.40
N ALA A 24 19.16 27.68 42.83
CA ALA A 24 18.76 29.05 43.14
C ALA A 24 17.51 29.52 42.38
N ASN A 25 17.03 28.75 41.41
CA ASN A 25 15.92 29.14 40.53
C ASN A 25 14.69 28.29 40.86
N PRO A 26 13.60 28.87 41.40
CA PRO A 26 12.35 28.12 41.57
C PRO A 26 11.87 27.62 40.20
N PRO A 27 11.25 26.42 40.14
CA PRO A 27 10.74 25.89 38.88
C PRO A 27 9.75 26.90 38.30
N ARG A 28 9.99 27.30 37.04
CA ARG A 28 9.05 28.18 36.33
C ARG A 28 7.72 27.44 36.21
N HIS A 29 6.65 28.07 36.67
CA HIS A 29 5.30 27.54 36.53
C HIS A 29 4.99 27.39 35.04
N LEU A 30 5.08 26.16 34.54
CA LEU A 30 4.59 25.83 33.21
C LEU A 30 3.06 25.95 33.27
N PRO A 31 2.42 26.65 32.31
CA PRO A 31 0.97 26.63 32.24
C PRO A 31 0.50 25.18 32.13
N ASP A 32 -0.65 24.90 32.74
CA ASP A 32 -1.22 23.56 32.73
C ASP A 32 -1.41 23.09 31.27
N TYR A 33 -1.12 21.82 30.99
CA TYR A 33 -1.18 21.29 29.63
C TYR A 33 -2.64 21.22 29.18
N ARG A 34 -3.09 22.26 28.46
CA ARG A 34 -4.44 22.34 27.90
C ARG A 34 -4.47 21.64 26.55
N VAL A 35 -4.97 20.41 26.55
CA VAL A 35 -5.18 19.61 25.33
C VAL A 35 -5.89 20.42 24.24
N ALA A 36 -6.90 21.21 24.62
CA ALA A 36 -7.66 22.06 23.71
C ALA A 36 -6.85 23.16 22.99
N ASP A 37 -5.78 23.68 23.61
CA ASP A 37 -4.92 24.72 23.02
C ASP A 37 -3.92 24.12 21.99
N TYR A 38 -3.72 22.80 22.04
CA TYR A 38 -2.78 22.07 21.18
C TYR A 38 -3.47 21.04 20.27
N ASP A 39 -4.80 20.90 20.35
CA ASP A 39 -5.63 20.07 19.46
C ASP A 39 -5.81 20.73 18.08
N CYS A 40 -4.70 21.12 17.46
CA CYS A 40 -4.67 21.83 16.18
C CYS A 40 -4.90 20.92 14.97
N LEU A 41 -5.44 19.71 15.15
CA LEU A 41 -5.74 18.81 14.04
C LEU A 41 -7.03 19.27 13.34
N ASN A 42 -6.94 20.39 12.62
CA ASN A 42 -7.99 20.96 11.77
C ASN A 42 -8.18 20.15 10.47
N GLN A 43 -8.17 18.81 10.57
CA GLN A 43 -8.42 17.94 9.43
C GLN A 43 -9.81 17.32 9.55
N LYS A 44 -10.72 17.73 8.66
CA LYS A 44 -12.03 17.09 8.53
C LYS A 44 -11.84 15.59 8.31
N LEU A 45 -12.65 14.77 8.97
CA LEU A 45 -12.61 13.31 8.85
C LEU A 45 -12.68 12.83 7.39
N LYS A 46 -13.53 13.48 6.57
CA LYS A 46 -13.62 13.24 5.12
C LYS A 46 -12.28 13.48 4.42
N THR A 47 -11.61 14.60 4.70
CA THR A 47 -10.31 14.95 4.10
C THR A 47 -9.22 13.97 4.53
N TYR A 48 -9.22 13.55 5.80
CA TYR A 48 -8.31 12.53 6.29
C TYR A 48 -8.49 11.21 5.53
N TYR A 49 -9.72 10.69 5.42
CA TYR A 49 -9.97 9.43 4.72
C TYR A 49 -9.72 9.53 3.22
N VAL A 50 -9.99 10.66 2.56
CA VAL A 50 -9.62 10.87 1.15
C VAL A 50 -8.10 10.83 0.98
N ARG A 51 -7.35 11.52 1.85
CA ARG A 51 -5.87 11.51 1.80
C ARG A 51 -5.31 10.13 2.13
N LYS A 52 -5.88 9.43 3.12
CA LYS A 52 -5.50 8.07 3.50
C LYS A 52 -5.81 7.08 2.39
N ARG A 53 -6.97 7.18 1.75
CA ARG A 53 -7.31 6.42 0.53
C ARG A 53 -6.31 6.69 -0.58
N LYS A 54 -5.95 7.96 -0.83
CA LYS A 54 -4.95 8.37 -1.84
C LYS A 54 -3.52 7.89 -1.56
N LEU A 55 -3.18 7.69 -0.28
CA LEU A 55 -1.88 7.17 0.14
C LEU A 55 -1.80 5.65 0.01
N TYR A 56 -2.91 4.95 0.30
CA TYR A 56 -3.00 3.49 0.27
C TYR A 56 -3.92 2.99 -0.87
N GLU A 57 -3.94 3.70 -2.01
CA GLU A 57 -4.82 3.39 -3.16
C GLU A 57 -4.69 1.93 -3.57
N ASP A 58 -3.45 1.45 -3.60
CA ASP A 58 -3.10 0.08 -3.93
C ASP A 58 -3.68 -0.96 -2.96
N THR A 59 -3.99 -0.58 -1.72
CA THR A 59 -4.55 -1.47 -0.69
C THR A 59 -6.08 -1.42 -0.69
N TYR A 60 -6.68 -0.44 -1.36
CA TYR A 60 -8.13 -0.32 -1.40
C TYR A 60 -8.73 -1.33 -2.38
N PRO A 61 -9.77 -2.08 -1.96
CA PRO A 61 -10.31 -3.14 -2.79
C PRO A 61 -10.89 -2.62 -4.11
N ASP A 62 -11.60 -1.48 -4.07
CA ASP A 62 -12.42 -0.98 -5.20
C ASP A 62 -11.60 -0.34 -6.34
N PHE A 63 -10.29 -0.21 -6.15
CA PHE A 63 -9.43 0.56 -7.04
C PHE A 63 -9.32 -0.06 -8.44
N TYR A 64 -9.32 -1.39 -8.51
CA TYR A 64 -9.20 -2.13 -9.77
C TYR A 64 -10.56 -2.52 -10.36
N ASP A 65 -11.67 -2.33 -9.65
CA ASP A 65 -12.97 -2.90 -10.03
C ASP A 65 -13.45 -2.44 -11.41
N THR A 66 -13.28 -1.14 -11.73
CA THR A 66 -13.65 -0.60 -13.04
C THR A 66 -12.83 -1.23 -14.17
N ASP A 67 -11.52 -1.34 -13.96
CA ASP A 67 -10.59 -1.89 -14.96
C ASP A 67 -10.82 -3.40 -15.12
N LEU A 68 -11.10 -4.12 -14.02
CA LEU A 68 -11.45 -5.54 -14.02
C LEU A 68 -12.79 -5.81 -14.71
N ARG A 69 -13.82 -4.98 -14.48
CA ARG A 69 -15.10 -5.09 -15.20
C ARG A 69 -14.93 -4.84 -16.69
N GLN A 70 -14.07 -3.91 -17.08
CA GLN A 70 -13.77 -3.68 -18.49
C GLN A 70 -13.02 -4.88 -19.11
N LEU A 71 -12.11 -5.50 -18.34
CA LEU A 71 -11.31 -6.63 -18.81
C LEU A 71 -12.10 -7.95 -18.85
N PHE A 72 -13.02 -8.17 -17.90
CA PHE A 72 -13.77 -9.42 -17.71
C PHE A 72 -15.29 -9.21 -17.70
N GLY A 73 -15.79 -8.29 -18.53
CA GLY A 73 -17.20 -7.88 -18.55
C GLY A 73 -18.14 -8.79 -19.34
N ALA A 74 -17.80 -10.05 -19.56
CA ALA A 74 -18.68 -10.93 -20.33
C ALA A 74 -19.91 -11.32 -19.48
N SER A 75 -21.12 -11.12 -20.00
CA SER A 75 -22.34 -11.60 -19.36
C SER A 75 -22.30 -13.14 -19.21
N PRO A 76 -22.80 -13.75 -18.12
CA PRO A 76 -22.81 -15.20 -17.96
C PRO A 76 -23.48 -15.92 -19.14
N GLY A 77 -22.96 -17.10 -19.53
CA GLY A 77 -23.50 -17.87 -20.66
C GLY A 77 -22.62 -19.05 -21.11
N PRO A 78 -23.08 -19.85 -22.08
CA PRO A 78 -22.38 -21.04 -22.54
C PRO A 78 -21.00 -20.70 -23.14
N GLY A 79 -19.99 -21.52 -22.81
CA GLY A 79 -18.60 -21.31 -23.27
C GLY A 79 -17.80 -20.27 -22.46
N ARG A 80 -18.39 -19.71 -21.39
CA ARG A 80 -17.71 -18.78 -20.48
C ARG A 80 -17.23 -19.49 -19.23
N ILE A 81 -16.12 -18.99 -18.70
CA ILE A 81 -15.55 -19.43 -17.43
C ILE A 81 -15.41 -18.23 -16.50
N THR A 82 -15.35 -18.47 -15.20
CA THR A 82 -15.09 -17.40 -14.23
C THR A 82 -13.70 -16.80 -14.47
N ALA A 83 -13.58 -15.49 -14.29
CA ALA A 83 -12.31 -14.78 -14.40
C ALA A 83 -11.29 -15.34 -13.40
N THR A 84 -11.75 -15.76 -12.22
CA THR A 84 -10.96 -16.46 -11.20
C THR A 84 -10.33 -17.74 -11.77
N ALA A 85 -11.12 -18.60 -12.40
CA ALA A 85 -10.62 -19.84 -13.01
C ALA A 85 -9.67 -19.57 -14.17
N TYR A 86 -9.99 -18.59 -15.02
CA TYR A 86 -9.14 -18.15 -16.13
C TYR A 86 -7.74 -17.74 -15.65
N LEU A 87 -7.68 -16.82 -14.67
CA LEU A 87 -6.44 -16.30 -14.12
C LEU A 87 -5.63 -17.38 -13.38
N ARG A 88 -6.30 -18.26 -12.62
CA ARG A 88 -5.63 -19.38 -11.92
C ARG A 88 -5.00 -20.37 -12.90
N ARG A 89 -5.73 -20.74 -13.97
CA ARG A 89 -5.24 -21.68 -14.99
C ARG A 89 -4.02 -21.15 -15.73
N ARG A 90 -3.98 -19.85 -16.04
CA ARG A 90 -2.90 -19.20 -16.82
C ARG A 90 -1.85 -18.50 -15.95
N ARG A 91 -1.97 -18.61 -14.63
CA ARG A 91 -1.14 -17.93 -13.62
C ARG A 91 0.36 -17.97 -13.92
N ARG A 92 0.91 -19.17 -14.14
CA ARG A 92 2.36 -19.35 -14.35
C ARG A 92 2.85 -18.66 -15.62
N ARG A 93 2.06 -18.72 -16.70
CA ARG A 93 2.38 -18.07 -17.97
C ARG A 93 2.38 -16.55 -17.81
N LEU A 94 1.29 -16.00 -17.25
CA LEU A 94 1.16 -14.57 -16.96
C LEU A 94 2.31 -14.05 -16.09
N LEU A 95 2.63 -14.76 -15.00
CA LEU A 95 3.73 -14.37 -14.10
C LEU A 95 5.07 -14.34 -14.81
N ASN A 96 5.40 -15.38 -15.57
CA ASN A 96 6.67 -15.45 -16.28
C ASN A 96 6.79 -14.33 -17.32
N SER A 97 5.74 -14.12 -18.12
CA SER A 97 5.71 -13.06 -19.13
C SER A 97 5.90 -11.67 -18.49
N VAL A 98 5.16 -11.35 -17.43
CA VAL A 98 5.27 -10.04 -16.76
C VAL A 98 6.65 -9.86 -16.12
N CYS A 99 7.15 -10.86 -15.38
CA CYS A 99 8.44 -10.74 -14.70
C CYS A 99 9.61 -10.61 -15.68
N GLN A 100 9.53 -11.26 -16.85
CA GLN A 100 10.55 -11.16 -17.89
C GLN A 100 10.73 -9.72 -18.38
N TRP A 101 9.64 -8.97 -18.57
CA TRP A 101 9.69 -7.62 -19.12
C TRP A 101 9.78 -6.51 -18.08
N THR A 102 9.42 -6.79 -16.82
CA THR A 102 9.42 -5.79 -15.72
C THR A 102 10.63 -5.88 -14.80
N ASN A 103 11.42 -6.96 -14.90
CA ASN A 103 12.51 -7.30 -13.96
C ASN A 103 12.08 -7.29 -12.48
N GLU A 104 10.78 -7.45 -12.21
CA GLU A 104 10.23 -7.44 -10.86
C GLU A 104 10.27 -8.82 -10.20
N LYS A 105 10.30 -8.81 -8.87
CA LYS A 105 10.35 -10.06 -8.10
C LYS A 105 9.04 -10.82 -8.30
N LYS A 106 9.12 -12.09 -8.71
CA LYS A 106 7.97 -12.99 -8.89
C LYS A 106 6.98 -12.94 -7.73
N PHE A 107 7.48 -12.85 -6.49
CA PHE A 107 6.65 -12.73 -5.29
C PHE A 107 5.71 -11.52 -5.31
N ARG A 108 6.18 -10.34 -5.72
CA ARG A 108 5.37 -9.10 -5.76
C ARG A 108 4.27 -9.20 -6.82
N VAL A 109 4.62 -9.64 -8.02
CA VAL A 109 3.65 -9.85 -9.11
C VAL A 109 2.63 -10.91 -8.73
N ASN A 110 3.06 -11.99 -8.06
CA ASN A 110 2.20 -13.04 -7.56
C ASN A 110 1.22 -12.54 -6.47
N LYS A 111 1.67 -11.65 -5.59
CA LYS A 111 0.81 -11.00 -4.59
C LYS A 111 -0.22 -10.08 -5.24
N LEU A 112 0.17 -9.30 -6.25
CA LEU A 112 -0.77 -8.49 -7.04
C LEU A 112 -1.81 -9.37 -7.72
N LEU A 113 -1.36 -10.42 -8.40
CA LEU A 113 -2.24 -11.35 -9.11
C LEU A 113 -3.24 -12.04 -8.18
N ASN A 114 -2.83 -12.43 -6.97
CA ASN A 114 -3.76 -12.93 -5.95
C ASN A 114 -4.87 -11.93 -5.63
N ARG A 115 -4.51 -10.68 -5.37
CA ARG A 115 -5.52 -9.64 -5.08
C ARG A 115 -6.49 -9.44 -6.24
N LEU A 116 -6.00 -9.46 -7.48
CA LEU A 116 -6.87 -9.35 -8.66
C LEU A 116 -7.80 -10.56 -8.78
N ILE A 117 -7.31 -11.77 -8.53
CA ILE A 117 -8.12 -12.99 -8.51
C ILE A 117 -9.21 -12.90 -7.45
N ASP A 118 -8.87 -12.50 -6.22
CA ASP A 118 -9.82 -12.39 -5.12
C ASP A 118 -10.89 -11.32 -5.40
N ARG A 119 -10.52 -10.20 -6.06
CA ARG A 119 -11.47 -9.17 -6.48
C ARG A 119 -12.35 -9.61 -7.65
N CYS A 120 -11.82 -10.35 -8.62
CA CYS A 120 -12.64 -10.94 -9.68
C CYS A 120 -13.70 -11.89 -9.13
N ASP A 121 -13.36 -12.64 -8.08
CA ASP A 121 -14.27 -13.56 -7.39
C ASP A 121 -15.42 -12.80 -6.71
N GLN A 122 -15.10 -11.71 -6.00
CA GLN A 122 -16.08 -10.85 -5.33
C GLN A 122 -17.01 -10.10 -6.28
N LEU A 123 -16.54 -9.85 -7.51
CA LEU A 123 -17.30 -9.14 -8.55
C LEU A 123 -18.08 -10.10 -9.49
N ASP A 124 -17.97 -11.41 -9.29
CA ASP A 124 -18.56 -12.47 -10.12
C ASP A 124 -18.33 -12.27 -11.63
N LEU A 125 -17.07 -11.97 -11.99
CA LEU A 125 -16.70 -11.65 -13.38
C LEU A 125 -16.48 -12.92 -14.21
N ASN A 126 -16.91 -12.85 -15.47
CA ASN A 126 -16.85 -13.97 -16.40
C ASN A 126 -16.11 -13.59 -17.69
N VAL A 127 -15.50 -14.58 -18.33
CA VAL A 127 -14.70 -14.39 -19.54
C VAL A 127 -14.93 -15.52 -20.54
N LEU A 128 -14.87 -15.19 -21.83
CA LEU A 128 -14.89 -16.19 -22.88
C LEU A 128 -13.57 -16.99 -22.83
N ASN A 129 -13.65 -18.31 -22.71
CA ASN A 129 -12.45 -19.14 -22.57
C ASN A 129 -11.57 -19.16 -23.83
N ASP A 130 -12.19 -18.98 -24.99
CA ASP A 130 -11.56 -19.14 -26.31
C ASP A 130 -11.18 -17.81 -26.97
N ASP A 131 -11.11 -16.69 -26.22
CA ASP A 131 -10.60 -15.44 -26.78
C ASP A 131 -9.05 -15.47 -26.81
N PRO A 132 -8.41 -15.57 -27.99
CA PRO A 132 -6.96 -15.64 -28.09
C PRO A 132 -6.28 -14.31 -27.72
N GLN A 133 -6.98 -13.17 -27.79
CA GLN A 133 -6.44 -11.86 -27.44
C GLN A 133 -6.51 -11.59 -25.93
N GLN A 134 -7.31 -12.35 -25.19
CA GLN A 134 -7.55 -12.09 -23.78
C GLN A 134 -6.28 -12.22 -22.94
N ASP A 135 -5.41 -13.18 -23.26
CA ASP A 135 -4.10 -13.31 -22.60
C ASP A 135 -3.23 -12.09 -22.80
N PHE A 136 -3.24 -11.52 -24.00
CA PHE A 136 -2.49 -10.33 -24.32
C PHE A 136 -3.01 -9.13 -23.52
N ARG A 137 -4.33 -8.93 -23.47
CA ARG A 137 -4.97 -7.85 -22.70
C ARG A 137 -4.69 -7.95 -21.20
N VAL A 138 -4.77 -9.17 -20.64
CA VAL A 138 -4.49 -9.41 -19.22
C VAL A 138 -3.01 -9.17 -18.92
N THR A 139 -2.11 -9.65 -19.78
CA THR A 139 -0.67 -9.48 -19.58
C THR A 139 -0.26 -8.02 -19.70
N SER A 140 -0.77 -7.29 -20.69
CA SER A 140 -0.49 -5.86 -20.86
C SER A 140 -1.00 -5.06 -19.66
N PHE A 141 -2.22 -5.32 -19.19
CA PHE A 141 -2.78 -4.69 -18.01
C PHE A 141 -1.92 -4.90 -16.76
N ILE A 142 -1.58 -6.15 -16.44
CA ILE A 142 -0.73 -6.47 -15.27
C ILE A 142 0.65 -5.81 -15.41
N THR A 143 1.23 -5.82 -16.61
CA THR A 143 2.53 -5.17 -16.88
C THR A 143 2.46 -3.68 -16.65
N THR A 144 1.40 -3.00 -17.12
CA THR A 144 1.18 -1.57 -16.89
C THR A 144 1.07 -1.27 -15.39
N LEU A 145 0.33 -2.08 -14.64
CA LEU A 145 0.22 -1.92 -13.20
C LEU A 145 1.60 -2.05 -12.53
N VAL A 146 2.32 -3.13 -12.80
CA VAL A 146 3.64 -3.40 -12.19
C VAL A 146 4.64 -2.29 -12.53
N MET A 147 4.72 -1.87 -13.79
CA MET A 147 5.60 -0.78 -14.20
C MET A 147 5.22 0.54 -13.54
N ASN A 148 3.92 0.86 -13.46
CA ASN A 148 3.51 2.08 -12.79
C ASN A 148 3.93 2.09 -11.32
N TYR A 149 3.76 0.96 -10.63
CA TYR A 149 4.22 0.81 -9.25
C TYR A 149 5.72 0.94 -9.10
N LEU A 150 6.50 0.39 -10.03
CA LEU A 150 7.95 0.57 -10.07
C LEU A 150 8.35 2.05 -10.18
N PHE A 151 7.73 2.80 -11.10
CA PHE A 151 8.15 4.17 -11.42
C PHE A 151 7.58 5.23 -10.48
N THR A 152 6.41 4.98 -9.86
CA THR A 152 5.74 5.98 -9.01
C THR A 152 5.58 5.54 -7.56
N GLY A 153 5.87 4.28 -7.24
CA GLY A 153 5.48 3.65 -5.97
C GLY A 153 3.97 3.39 -5.85
N LYS A 154 3.19 3.57 -6.94
CA LYS A 154 1.73 3.42 -7.00
C LYS A 154 1.27 2.69 -8.27
N PHE A 155 0.24 1.86 -8.21
CA PHE A 155 -0.18 1.05 -9.38
C PHE A 155 -0.98 1.85 -10.45
N LYS A 156 -1.51 3.05 -10.18
CA LYS A 156 -2.24 3.91 -11.18
C LYS A 156 -1.74 5.35 -11.16
N ARG A 157 -1.67 5.97 -12.35
CA ARG A 157 -1.31 7.38 -12.51
C ARG A 157 -2.51 8.22 -12.07
N THR A 158 -2.36 9.00 -11.01
CA THR A 158 -3.32 10.05 -10.68
C THR A 158 -3.20 11.14 -11.74
N LYS A 159 -4.26 11.36 -12.54
CA LYS A 159 -4.41 12.59 -13.33
C LYS A 159 -4.68 13.77 -12.40
#